data_AF-L8EG44-F1
#
_entry.id   AF-L8EG44-F1
#
_cell.length_a   1.000
_cell.length_b   1.000
_cell.length_c   1.000
_cell.angle_alpha   90.00
_cell.angle_beta   90.00
_cell.angle_gamma   90.00
#
_symmetry.space_group_name_H-M   'P 1'
#
loop_
_entity.id
_entity.type
_entity.pdbx_description
1 polymer ?
#
loop_
_entity_poly.entity_id
_entity_poly.type
_entity_poly.pdbx_seq_one_letter_code
_entity_poly.pdbx_strand_id
1 'polypeptide(L)'
;MCAPSATWWPTSRATSCPWIEAATSAAGLPSLRGFAQHLERDLDAVTAGLTLPWNSGVVEGHVNRIKMLKRQMFGRSGFELLRKRALLA
;
A
#
# COMPACT_ATOMS: atom_id res chain seq x y z
N MET A 1 18.71 -28.80 -3.25
CA MET A 1 19.78 -27.82 -3.57
C MET A 1 19.40 -27.16 -4.88
N CYS A 2 18.97 -25.89 -4.87
CA CYS A 2 18.71 -25.13 -6.10
C CYS A 2 19.68 -23.95 -6.11
N ALA A 3 20.51 -23.87 -7.15
CA ALA A 3 21.38 -22.75 -7.48
C ALA A 3 21.12 -22.38 -8.97
N PRO A 4 21.75 -21.34 -9.54
CA PRO A 4 21.15 -20.02 -9.70
C PRO A 4 21.05 -19.59 -11.17
N SER A 5 20.01 -18.86 -11.60
CA SER A 5 20.13 -17.87 -12.69
C SER A 5 18.89 -16.98 -12.84
N ALA A 6 19.14 -15.69 -12.58
CA ALA A 6 18.56 -14.51 -13.23
C ALA A 6 17.22 -14.65 -13.99
N THR A 7 16.10 -14.55 -13.28
CA THR A 7 14.90 -13.80 -13.72
C THR A 7 14.16 -13.38 -12.45
N TRP A 8 14.22 -12.09 -12.09
CA TRP A 8 14.08 -11.63 -10.71
C TRP A 8 12.62 -11.48 -10.24
N TRP A 9 11.67 -12.09 -10.95
CA TRP A 9 10.31 -12.33 -10.50
C TRP A 9 9.73 -13.52 -11.28
N PRO A 10 9.08 -14.51 -10.64
CA PRO A 10 8.37 -15.54 -11.36
C PRO A 10 6.99 -15.01 -11.76
N THR A 11 6.72 -14.91 -13.06
CA THR A 11 5.36 -14.83 -13.61
C THR A 11 4.70 -16.20 -13.51
N SER A 12 4.38 -16.65 -12.32
CA SER A 12 3.54 -17.83 -12.14
C SER A 12 2.65 -17.65 -10.93
N ARG A 13 1.35 -17.49 -11.21
CA ARG A 13 0.25 -17.73 -10.28
C ARG A 13 0.58 -18.95 -9.41
N ALA A 14 0.43 -18.81 -8.10
CA ALA A 14 0.32 -19.90 -7.11
C ALA A 14 1.60 -20.51 -6.50
N THR A 15 2.64 -19.72 -6.21
CA THR A 15 3.51 -20.09 -5.09
C THR A 15 3.62 -18.89 -4.18
N SER A 16 2.99 -18.97 -3.00
CA SER A 16 3.16 -17.96 -1.97
C SER A 16 4.67 -17.80 -1.76
N CYS A 17 5.13 -16.56 -1.68
CA CYS A 17 6.55 -16.30 -1.51
C CYS A 17 6.98 -16.96 -0.18
N PRO A 18 8.03 -17.81 -0.15
CA PRO A 18 8.38 -18.58 1.05
C PRO A 18 8.59 -17.72 2.30
N TRP A 19 8.96 -16.45 2.11
CA TRP A 19 9.11 -15.48 3.19
C TRP A 19 7.76 -15.00 3.76
N ILE A 20 6.70 -14.89 2.95
CA ILE A 20 5.35 -14.51 3.39
C ILE A 20 4.77 -15.62 4.25
N GLU A 21 4.92 -16.87 3.82
CA GLU A 21 4.58 -18.06 4.61
C GLU A 21 5.30 -18.05 5.97
N ALA A 22 6.63 -17.87 5.96
CA ALA A 22 7.41 -17.80 7.19
C ALA A 22 6.96 -16.65 8.11
N ALA A 23 6.63 -15.48 7.55
CA ALA A 23 6.15 -14.32 8.30
C ALA A 23 4.74 -14.54 8.87
N THR A 24 3.86 -15.26 8.15
CA THR A 24 2.52 -15.64 8.62
C THR A 24 2.58 -16.68 9.74
N SER A 25 3.58 -17.57 9.71
CA SER A 25 3.81 -18.57 10.76
C SER A 25 4.66 -18.07 11.94
N ALA A 26 5.16 -16.82 11.90
CA ALA A 26 6.04 -16.27 12.93
C ALA A 26 5.33 -16.14 14.29
N ALA A 27 5.70 -17.02 15.23
CA ALA A 27 5.21 -16.96 16.60
C ALA A 27 5.70 -15.70 17.32
N GLY A 28 4.86 -15.14 18.20
CA GLY A 28 5.22 -13.96 19.00
C GLY A 28 5.13 -12.60 18.29
N LEU A 29 4.82 -12.56 16.99
CA LEU A 29 4.73 -11.32 16.20
C LEU A 29 3.35 -11.15 15.53
N PRO A 30 2.27 -10.87 16.29
CA PRO A 30 0.92 -10.77 15.74
C PRO A 30 0.77 -9.69 14.65
N SER A 31 1.43 -8.53 14.80
CA SER A 31 1.40 -7.47 13.79
C SER A 31 2.07 -7.90 12.48
N LEU A 32 3.15 -8.66 12.55
CA LEU A 32 3.86 -9.18 11.38
C LEU A 32 3.02 -10.23 10.65
N ARG A 33 2.39 -11.15 11.40
CA ARG A 33 1.47 -12.13 10.83
C ARG A 33 0.30 -11.46 10.14
N GLY A 34 -0.31 -10.47 10.79
CA GLY A 34 -1.39 -9.68 10.20
C GLY A 34 -0.93 -8.99 8.91
N PHE A 35 0.24 -8.35 8.92
CA PHE A 35 0.80 -7.72 7.71
C PHE A 35 1.00 -8.73 6.58
N ALA A 36 1.63 -9.87 6.85
CA ALA A 36 1.91 -10.90 5.85
C ALA A 36 0.62 -11.46 5.23
N GLN A 37 -0.41 -11.72 6.04
CA GLN A 37 -1.72 -12.18 5.57
C GLN A 37 -2.42 -11.17 4.65
N HIS A 38 -2.34 -9.87 4.98
CA HIS A 38 -2.93 -8.83 4.11
C HIS A 38 -2.11 -8.66 2.83
N LEU A 39 -0.79 -8.71 2.93
CA LEU A 39 0.08 -8.62 1.77
C LEU A 39 -0.16 -9.79 0.80
N GLU A 40 -0.35 -11.01 1.32
CA GLU A 40 -0.67 -12.19 0.52
C GLU A 40 -1.98 -12.01 -0.27
N ARG A 41 -3.01 -11.44 0.37
CA ARG A 41 -4.30 -11.14 -0.28
C ARG A 41 -4.17 -10.08 -1.37
N ASP A 42 -3.28 -9.10 -1.18
CA ASP A 42 -3.11 -7.97 -2.09
C ASP A 42 -1.95 -8.17 -3.10
N LEU A 43 -1.38 -9.39 -3.21
CA LEU A 43 -0.21 -9.66 -4.04
C LEU A 43 -0.40 -9.24 -5.50
N ASP A 44 -1.58 -9.46 -6.07
CA ASP A 44 -1.90 -9.07 -7.44
C ASP A 44 -1.83 -7.54 -7.61
N ALA A 45 -2.36 -6.79 -6.64
CA ALA A 45 -2.35 -5.33 -6.65
C ALA A 45 -0.92 -4.79 -6.47
N VAL A 46 -0.13 -5.37 -5.57
CA VAL A 46 1.27 -5.00 -5.35
C VAL A 46 2.11 -5.30 -6.60
N THR A 47 1.91 -6.47 -7.20
CA THR A 47 2.61 -6.85 -8.44
C THR A 47 2.25 -5.89 -9.57
N ALA A 48 0.96 -5.58 -9.74
CA ALA A 48 0.50 -4.61 -10.72
C ALA A 48 1.11 -3.22 -10.47
N GLY A 49 1.17 -2.76 -9.22
CA GLY A 49 1.76 -1.46 -8.84
C GLY A 49 3.27 -1.36 -9.09
N LEU A 50 4.00 -2.49 -9.09
CA LEU A 50 5.44 -2.53 -9.37
C LEU A 50 5.77 -2.76 -10.85
N THR A 51 4.84 -3.35 -11.61
CA THR A 51 5.09 -3.77 -13.01
C THR A 51 4.48 -2.82 -14.03
N LEU A 52 3.37 -2.15 -13.69
CA LEU A 52 2.68 -1.24 -14.58
C LEU A 52 3.18 0.20 -14.37
N PRO A 53 3.10 1.07 -15.40
CA PRO A 53 3.49 2.48 -15.27
C PRO A 53 2.50 3.31 -14.44
N TRP A 54 1.34 2.74 -14.10
CA TRP A 54 0.26 3.41 -13.39
C TRP A 54 0.54 3.43 -11.88
N ASN A 55 0.36 4.60 -11.26
CA ASN A 55 0.52 4.76 -9.82
C ASN A 55 -0.53 5.71 -9.24
N SER A 56 -0.79 5.59 -7.94
CA SER A 56 -1.76 6.42 -7.22
C SER A 56 -1.20 7.77 -6.74
N GLY A 57 0.03 8.15 -7.12
CA GLY A 57 0.76 9.27 -6.53
C GLY A 57 0.03 10.62 -6.65
N VAL A 58 -0.59 10.91 -7.80
CA VAL A 58 -1.39 12.14 -7.99
C VAL A 58 -2.61 12.15 -7.06
N VAL A 59 -3.30 11.02 -6.95
CA VAL A 59 -4.49 10.88 -6.10
C VAL A 59 -4.11 11.02 -4.62
N GLU A 60 -3.03 10.37 -4.20
CA GLU A 60 -2.49 10.49 -2.85
C GLU A 60 -2.04 11.92 -2.54
N GLY A 61 -1.44 12.62 -3.50
CA GLY A 61 -1.10 14.03 -3.40
C GLY A 61 -2.31 14.91 -3.11
N HIS A 62 -3.41 14.71 -3.85
CA HIS A 62 -4.67 15.42 -3.59
C HIS A 62 -5.23 15.11 -2.20
N VAL A 63 -5.22 13.84 -1.78
CA VAL A 63 -5.67 13.44 -0.43
C VAL A 63 -4.79 14.08 0.64
N ASN A 64 -3.48 14.12 0.45
CA ASN A 64 -2.55 14.72 1.40
C ASN A 64 -2.76 16.23 1.51
N ARG A 65 -2.97 16.93 0.38
CA ARG A 65 -3.33 18.37 0.37
C ARG A 65 -4.61 18.63 1.17
N ILE A 66 -5.65 17.83 0.97
CA ILE A 66 -6.92 17.98 1.71
C ILE A 66 -6.70 17.71 3.21
N LYS A 67 -5.95 16.66 3.57
CA LYS A 67 -5.59 16.36 4.96
C LYS A 67 -4.80 17.50 5.59
N MET A 68 -3.88 18.11 4.86
CA MET A 68 -3.10 19.27 5.31
C MET A 68 -4.01 20.48 5.59
N LEU A 69 -4.91 20.82 4.67
CA LEU A 69 -5.88 21.92 4.88
C LEU A 69 -6.76 21.69 6.12
N LYS A 70 -7.21 20.45 6.34
CA LYS A 70 -7.98 20.08 7.55
C LYS A 70 -7.14 20.19 8.84
N ARG A 71 -5.84 19.85 8.79
CA ARG A 71 -4.89 19.97 9.92
C ARG A 71 -4.58 21.44 10.26
N GLN A 72 -4.43 22.31 9.27
CA GLN A 72 -4.27 23.77 9.48
C GLN A 72 -5.45 24.39 10.24
N MET A 73 -6.60 23.73 10.21
CA MET A 73 -7.83 24.17 10.88
C MET A 73 -8.10 23.41 12.19
N PHE A 74 -7.11 22.66 12.69
CA PHE A 74 -7.23 21.83 13.89
C PHE A 74 -8.46 20.90 13.87
N GLY A 75 -8.83 20.41 12.69
CA GLY A 75 -9.98 19.52 12.50
C GLY A 75 -11.36 20.20 12.55
N ARG A 76 -11.44 21.52 12.74
CA ARG A 76 -12.69 22.28 12.87
C ARG A 76 -13.38 22.60 11.54
N SER A 77 -12.88 22.08 10.43
CA SER A 77 -13.48 22.28 9.10
C SER A 77 -14.55 21.21 8.83
N GLY A 78 -15.82 21.62 8.84
CA GLY A 78 -16.90 20.85 8.20
C GLY A 78 -16.74 20.80 6.67
N PHE A 79 -17.55 19.98 5.99
CA PHE A 79 -17.43 19.74 4.55
C PHE A 79 -17.46 21.02 3.70
N GLU A 80 -18.43 21.90 3.93
CA GLU A 80 -18.58 23.16 3.19
C GLU A 80 -17.34 24.06 3.29
N LEU A 81 -16.79 24.20 4.49
CA LEU A 81 -15.61 25.04 4.73
C LEU A 81 -14.35 24.41 4.13
N LEU A 82 -14.20 23.08 4.24
CA LEU A 82 -13.09 22.36 3.63
C LEU A 82 -13.13 22.44 2.10
N ARG A 83 -14.33 22.30 1.50
CA ARG A 83 -14.54 22.45 0.06
C ARG A 83 -14.15 23.84 -0.43
N LYS A 84 -14.61 24.89 0.26
CA LYS A 84 -14.22 26.28 -0.07
C LYS A 84 -12.71 26.46 -0.04
N ARG A 85 -12.02 25.95 0.98
CA ARG A 85 -10.54 26.05 1.04
C ARG A 85 -9.83 25.21 -0.01
N ALA A 86 -10.35 24.03 -0.36
CA ALA A 86 -9.76 23.22 -1.41
C ALA A 86 -9.84 23.91 -2.79
N LEU A 87 -10.94 24.60 -3.09
CA LEU A 87 -11.17 25.31 -4.35
C LEU A 87 -10.46 26.67 -4.44
N LEU A 88 -10.22 27.34 -3.30
CA LEU A 88 -9.63 28.69 -3.25
C LEU A 88 -8.12 28.71 -2.95
N ALA A 89 -7.52 27.57 -2.63
CA ALA A 89 -6.10 27.44 -2.28
C ALA A 89 -5.20 27.16 -3.48
#